data_AF-A0A7W9UKV4-F1
#
_entry.id   AF-A0A7W9UKV4-F1
#
_cell.length_a   1.000
_cell.length_b   1.000
_cell.length_c   1.000
_cell.angle_alpha   90.00
_cell.angle_beta   90.00
_cell.angle_gamma   90.00
#
_symmetry.space_group_name_H-M   'P 1'
#
loop_
_entity.id
_entity.type
_entity.pdbx_description
1 polymer ?
#
loop_
_entity_poly.entity_id
_entity_poly.type
_entity_poly.pdbx_seq_one_letter_code
_entity_poly.pdbx_strand_id
1 'polypeptide(L)'
;MMFRRWRVPLTIVVIVVAFAAVLAWVLLIKHVRPETVPPWISATGSFATCIGVAVAVFTFRSQRRSQLEDQACQVRLLRTWFMPGPRHEGRLTWWMMVENRSDESVYDVHVMAVRAVVEDDGSPVWLRPIKFTPLGTQTLVTGDRPVAPQVKAGATEEFQWAMDADQTRHSNRSVVRYQMTVMDAKGRMWLVSDDYEPEKVKRPVRPPHRQLRT
;
A
#
# COMPACT_ATOMS: atom_id res chain seq x y z
N MET A 1 16.16 -16.45 -25.91
CA MET A 1 16.22 -14.97 -26.03
C MET A 1 16.84 -14.36 -24.76
N MET A 2 18.16 -14.46 -24.57
CA MET A 2 18.81 -14.15 -23.28
C MET A 2 19.98 -13.16 -23.37
N PHE A 3 20.20 -12.53 -24.54
CA PHE A 3 21.39 -11.71 -24.80
C PHE A 3 21.18 -10.18 -24.71
N ARG A 4 19.95 -9.70 -24.43
CA ARG A 4 19.65 -8.26 -24.43
C ARG A 4 19.99 -7.55 -23.11
N ARG A 5 20.18 -8.31 -22.02
CA ARG A 5 20.34 -7.76 -20.64
C ARG A 5 21.77 -7.30 -20.30
N TRP A 6 22.77 -7.67 -21.11
CA TRP A 6 24.20 -7.36 -20.88
C TRP A 6 24.78 -6.31 -21.83
N ARG A 7 24.00 -5.82 -22.81
CA ARG A 7 24.50 -4.84 -23.80
C ARG A 7 24.69 -3.46 -23.21
N VAL A 8 23.81 -3.03 -22.29
CA VAL A 8 23.84 -1.70 -21.66
C VAL A 8 25.13 -1.45 -20.86
N PRO A 9 25.58 -2.36 -19.95
CA PRO A 9 26.84 -2.14 -19.23
C PRO A 9 28.06 -2.17 -20.16
N LEU A 10 28.07 -3.03 -21.20
CA LEU A 10 29.17 -3.13 -22.14
C LEU A 10 29.35 -1.83 -22.95
N THR A 11 28.26 -1.25 -23.45
CA THR A 11 28.31 0.04 -24.17
C THR A 11 28.82 1.18 -23.30
N ILE A 12 28.45 1.21 -22.01
CA ILE A 12 28.92 2.23 -21.07
C ILE A 12 30.43 2.09 -20.84
N VAL A 13 30.92 0.87 -20.64
CA VAL A 13 32.35 0.59 -20.48
C VAL A 13 33.14 0.99 -21.74
N VAL A 14 32.63 0.67 -22.93
CA VAL A 14 33.28 1.04 -24.20
C VAL A 14 33.36 2.57 -24.37
N ILE A 15 32.31 3.30 -24.02
CA ILE A 15 32.30 4.78 -24.09
C ILE A 15 33.31 5.37 -23.10
N VAL A 16 33.38 4.84 -21.87
CA VAL A 16 34.34 5.31 -20.85
C VAL A 16 35.79 5.03 -21.28
N VAL A 17 36.07 3.84 -21.82
CA VAL A 17 37.41 3.47 -22.31
C VAL A 17 37.80 4.31 -23.53
N ALA A 18 36.89 4.53 -24.48
CA ALA A 18 37.13 5.38 -25.64
C ALA A 18 37.39 6.83 -25.24
N PHE A 19 36.64 7.36 -24.27
CA PHE A 19 36.83 8.72 -23.76
C PHE A 19 38.17 8.85 -23.02
N ALA A 20 38.54 7.86 -22.19
CA ALA A 20 39.83 7.81 -21.53
C ALA A 20 41.00 7.71 -22.52
N ALA A 21 40.85 6.93 -23.59
CA ALA A 21 41.84 6.80 -24.65
C ALA A 21 42.04 8.11 -25.43
N VAL A 22 40.95 8.82 -25.76
CA VAL A 22 41.01 10.15 -26.40
C VAL A 22 41.66 11.16 -25.47
N LEU A 23 41.32 11.14 -24.17
CA LEU A 23 41.92 12.03 -23.18
C LEU A 23 43.42 11.77 -23.04
N ALA A 24 43.84 10.51 -22.94
CA ALA A 24 45.24 10.11 -22.89
C ALA A 24 45.99 10.49 -24.18
N TRP A 25 45.37 10.30 -25.34
CA TRP A 25 45.93 10.69 -26.64
C TRP A 25 46.14 12.21 -26.75
N VAL A 26 45.18 13.02 -26.28
CA VAL A 26 45.30 14.48 -26.25
C VAL A 26 46.37 14.96 -25.27
N LEU A 27 46.53 14.28 -24.14
CA LEU A 27 47.58 14.57 -23.14
C LEU A 27 48.98 14.13 -23.60
N LEU A 28 49.08 13.08 -24.43
CA LEU A 28 50.36 12.56 -24.95
C LEU A 28 50.87 13.35 -26.17
N ILE A 29 50.00 13.80 -27.07
CA ILE A 29 50.40 14.49 -28.31
C ILE A 29 50.82 15.94 -28.07
N LYS A 30 50.27 16.60 -27.05
CA LYS A 30 50.70 17.95 -26.68
C LYS A 30 51.39 17.86 -25.33
N HIS A 31 52.65 18.25 -25.23
CA HIS A 31 53.32 18.55 -23.96
C HIS A 31 52.61 19.72 -23.25
N VAL A 32 51.40 19.48 -22.76
CA VAL A 32 50.57 20.43 -22.05
C VAL A 32 51.10 20.46 -20.63
N ARG A 33 51.71 21.58 -20.27
CA ARG A 33 52.08 21.85 -18.87
C ARG A 33 50.80 21.76 -18.02
N PRO A 34 50.83 21.13 -16.84
CA PRO A 34 49.65 20.87 -16.00
C PRO A 34 48.88 22.14 -15.58
N GLU A 35 49.44 23.33 -15.83
CA GLU A 35 48.83 24.65 -15.58
C GLU A 35 47.83 25.09 -16.67
N THR A 36 47.72 24.38 -17.79
CA THR A 36 46.82 24.73 -18.92
C THR A 36 45.89 23.58 -19.29
N VAL A 37 45.22 22.99 -18.29
CA VAL A 37 44.10 22.09 -18.58
C VAL A 37 42.96 22.93 -19.15
N PRO A 38 42.51 22.68 -20.40
CA PRO A 38 41.46 23.46 -21.01
C PRO A 38 40.15 23.37 -20.19
N PRO A 39 39.44 24.49 -19.94
CA PRO A 39 38.20 24.53 -19.16
C PRO A 39 37.11 23.59 -19.69
N TRP A 40 37.16 23.23 -20.98
CA TRP A 40 36.19 22.30 -21.56
C TRP A 40 36.32 20.88 -21.00
N ILE A 41 37.50 20.44 -20.52
CA ILE A 41 37.71 19.11 -19.94
C ILE A 41 37.01 18.99 -18.57
N SER A 42 37.16 20.01 -17.71
CA SER A 42 36.45 20.07 -16.43
C SER A 42 34.95 20.28 -16.62
N ALA A 43 34.54 21.07 -17.62
CA ALA A 43 33.15 21.22 -18.02
C ALA A 43 32.53 19.89 -18.49
N THR A 44 33.24 19.08 -19.29
CA THR A 44 32.75 17.76 -19.71
C THR A 44 32.63 16.77 -18.55
N GLY A 45 33.59 16.76 -17.61
CA GLY A 45 33.49 15.92 -16.40
C GLY A 45 32.29 16.29 -15.53
N SER A 46 32.02 17.59 -15.41
CA SER A 46 30.86 18.12 -14.69
C SER A 46 29.54 17.74 -15.37
N PHE A 47 29.49 17.83 -16.70
CA PHE A 47 28.31 17.47 -17.49
C PHE A 47 28.00 15.97 -17.41
N ALA A 48 29.03 15.11 -17.48
CA ALA A 48 28.89 13.67 -17.30
C ALA A 48 28.36 13.32 -15.90
N THR A 49 28.83 14.02 -14.87
CA THR A 49 28.35 13.84 -13.49
C THR A 49 26.88 14.26 -13.36
N CYS A 50 26.48 15.40 -13.93
CA CYS A 50 25.09 15.86 -13.96
C CYS A 50 24.16 14.86 -14.66
N ILE A 51 24.57 14.30 -15.80
CA ILE A 51 23.82 13.26 -16.51
C ILE A 51 23.70 12.00 -15.65
N GLY A 52 24.79 11.56 -15.01
CA GLY A 52 24.78 10.40 -14.12
C GLY A 52 23.81 10.56 -12.95
N VAL A 53 23.80 11.75 -12.31
CA VAL A 53 22.86 12.07 -11.24
C VAL A 53 21.42 12.10 -11.75
N ALA A 54 21.17 12.71 -12.93
CA ALA A 54 19.84 12.76 -13.51
C ALA A 54 19.29 11.36 -13.83
N VAL A 55 20.11 10.47 -14.39
CA VAL A 55 19.75 9.08 -14.65
C VAL A 55 19.48 8.34 -13.34
N ALA A 56 20.36 8.47 -12.34
CA ALA A 56 20.18 7.82 -11.04
C ALA A 56 18.88 8.26 -10.36
N VAL A 57 18.55 9.56 -10.38
CA VAL A 57 17.29 10.09 -9.86
C VAL A 57 16.10 9.55 -10.64
N PHE A 58 16.20 9.47 -11.96
CA PHE A 58 15.11 8.94 -12.80
C PHE A 58 14.88 7.46 -12.54
N THR A 59 15.94 6.65 -12.48
CA THR A 59 15.87 5.22 -12.18
C THR A 59 15.31 4.98 -10.78
N PHE A 60 15.77 5.75 -9.79
CA PHE A 60 15.25 5.66 -8.43
C PHE A 60 13.75 6.00 -8.36
N ARG A 61 13.32 7.07 -9.04
CA ARG A 61 11.90 7.44 -9.12
C ARG A 61 11.06 6.37 -9.82
N SER A 62 11.57 5.80 -10.92
CA SER A 62 10.91 4.73 -11.66
C SER A 62 10.76 3.46 -10.82
N GLN A 63 11.83 3.01 -10.16
CA GLN A 63 11.79 1.86 -9.27
C GLN A 63 10.80 2.09 -8.12
N ARG A 64 10.83 3.26 -7.50
CA ARG A 64 9.89 3.61 -6.43
C ARG A 64 8.44 3.58 -6.91
N ARG A 65 8.16 4.04 -8.14
CA ARG A 65 6.82 3.98 -8.74
C ARG A 65 6.38 2.54 -9.00
N SER A 66 7.22 1.72 -9.62
CA SER A 66 6.90 0.30 -9.85
C SER A 66 6.62 -0.46 -8.55
N GLN A 67 7.42 -0.23 -7.50
CA GLN A 67 7.18 -0.84 -6.19
C GLN A 67 5.87 -0.37 -5.56
N LEU A 68 5.48 0.89 -5.74
CA LEU A 68 4.18 1.37 -5.25
C LEU A 68 3.04 0.70 -6.00
N GLU A 69 3.17 0.51 -7.32
CA GLU A 69 2.19 -0.15 -8.18
C GLU A 69 2.05 -1.64 -7.85
N ASP A 70 3.16 -2.38 -7.72
CA ASP A 70 3.15 -3.81 -7.35
C ASP A 70 2.42 -4.06 -6.04
N GLN A 71 2.56 -3.13 -5.10
CA GLN A 71 1.99 -3.27 -3.78
C GLN A 71 0.55 -2.73 -3.68
N ALA A 72 0.20 -1.70 -4.46
CA ALA A 72 -1.20 -1.37 -4.68
C ALA A 72 -1.91 -2.58 -5.33
N CYS A 73 -1.23 -3.32 -6.22
CA CYS A 73 -1.71 -4.58 -6.77
C CYS A 73 -1.97 -5.60 -5.67
N GLN A 74 -1.07 -5.77 -4.69
CA GLN A 74 -1.29 -6.65 -3.54
C GLN A 74 -2.61 -6.33 -2.82
N VAL A 75 -2.87 -5.05 -2.50
CA VAL A 75 -4.09 -4.64 -1.79
C VAL A 75 -5.33 -4.77 -2.68
N ARG A 76 -5.20 -4.58 -3.99
CA ARG A 76 -6.27 -4.82 -4.98
C ARG A 76 -6.68 -6.30 -5.07
N LEU A 77 -5.82 -7.22 -4.64
CA LEU A 77 -6.14 -8.66 -4.57
C LEU A 77 -6.93 -9.03 -3.31
N LEU A 78 -7.19 -8.09 -2.41
CA LEU A 78 -8.14 -8.31 -1.32
C LEU A 78 -9.56 -8.35 -1.87
N ARG A 79 -10.28 -9.42 -1.57
CA ARG A 79 -11.70 -9.52 -1.90
C ARG A 79 -12.53 -9.40 -0.64
N THR A 80 -13.56 -8.56 -0.74
CA THR A 80 -14.55 -8.38 0.31
C THR A 80 -15.89 -8.84 -0.22
N TRP A 81 -16.58 -9.68 0.54
CA TRP A 81 -17.98 -10.00 0.26
C TRP A 81 -18.80 -10.07 1.55
N PHE A 82 -20.11 -9.99 1.37
CA PHE A 82 -21.07 -9.93 2.46
C PHE A 82 -22.04 -11.08 2.34
N MET A 83 -22.34 -11.72 3.47
CA MET A 83 -23.34 -12.78 3.55
C MET A 83 -24.32 -12.48 4.68
N PRO A 84 -25.61 -12.82 4.53
CA PRO A 84 -26.55 -12.76 5.64
C PRO A 84 -26.09 -13.73 6.73
N GLY A 85 -25.98 -13.24 7.95
CA GLY A 85 -25.66 -14.03 9.14
C GLY A 85 -26.91 -14.58 9.83
N PRO A 86 -26.74 -15.39 10.90
CA PRO A 86 -27.85 -15.92 11.66
C PRO A 86 -28.68 -14.78 12.27
N ARG A 87 -30.01 -14.95 12.30
CA ARG A 87 -30.87 -14.02 13.04
C ARG A 87 -30.63 -14.21 14.53
N HIS A 88 -30.42 -13.11 15.24
CA HIS A 88 -30.28 -13.10 16.69
C HIS A 88 -31.32 -12.15 17.29
N GLU A 89 -32.14 -12.63 18.22
CA GLU A 89 -33.22 -11.85 18.84
C GLU A 89 -34.16 -11.18 17.81
N GLY A 90 -34.46 -11.89 16.72
CA GLY A 90 -35.30 -11.38 15.63
C GLY A 90 -34.63 -10.32 14.73
N ARG A 91 -33.38 -9.95 14.98
CA ARG A 91 -32.62 -9.00 14.16
C ARG A 91 -31.71 -9.72 13.17
N LEU A 92 -31.56 -9.14 11.99
CA LEU A 92 -30.62 -9.61 10.97
C LEU A 92 -29.17 -9.28 11.40
N THR A 93 -28.27 -10.22 11.14
CA THR A 93 -26.83 -10.01 11.23
C THR A 93 -26.20 -10.22 9.87
N TRP A 94 -24.97 -9.74 9.69
CA TRP A 94 -24.21 -9.87 8.45
C TRP A 94 -22.79 -10.33 8.77
N TRP A 95 -22.26 -11.16 7.89
CA TRP A 95 -20.85 -11.50 7.83
C TRP A 95 -20.18 -10.68 6.74
N MET A 96 -19.06 -10.04 7.09
CA MET A 96 -18.13 -9.46 6.14
C MET A 96 -16.89 -10.34 6.11
N MET A 97 -16.59 -10.88 4.94
CA MET A 97 -15.47 -11.77 4.71
C MET A 97 -14.40 -11.00 3.95
N VAL A 98 -13.15 -11.05 4.44
CA VAL A 98 -11.99 -10.44 3.79
C VAL A 98 -11.00 -11.54 3.42
N GLU A 99 -10.91 -11.84 2.12
CA GLU A 99 -9.99 -12.83 1.57
C GLU A 99 -8.75 -12.17 1.01
N ASN A 100 -7.59 -12.67 1.38
CA ASN A 100 -6.33 -12.26 0.80
C ASN A 100 -5.91 -13.20 -0.33
N ARG A 101 -6.08 -12.77 -1.59
CA ARG A 101 -5.65 -13.54 -2.78
C ARG A 101 -4.23 -13.22 -3.25
N SER A 102 -3.49 -12.41 -2.49
CA SER A 102 -2.09 -12.16 -2.80
C SER A 102 -1.20 -13.28 -2.26
N ASP A 103 0.00 -13.42 -2.83
CA ASP A 103 1.00 -14.41 -2.39
C ASP A 103 1.69 -13.99 -1.07
N GLU A 104 1.42 -12.78 -0.59
CA GLU A 104 2.00 -12.21 0.62
C GLU A 104 0.92 -11.97 1.69
N SER A 105 1.30 -12.00 2.97
CA SER A 105 0.36 -11.67 4.05
C SER A 105 0.07 -10.16 4.08
N VAL A 106 -1.16 -9.80 4.46
CA VAL A 106 -1.52 -8.44 4.85
C VAL A 106 -1.73 -8.37 6.36
N TYR A 107 -1.58 -7.18 6.92
CA TYR A 107 -1.54 -6.95 8.36
C TYR A 107 -2.47 -5.81 8.75
N ASP A 108 -2.80 -5.73 10.05
CA ASP A 108 -3.59 -4.64 10.64
C ASP A 108 -4.85 -4.28 9.83
N VAL A 109 -5.60 -5.29 9.36
CA VAL A 109 -6.85 -5.08 8.63
C VAL A 109 -7.87 -4.57 9.63
N HIS A 110 -8.26 -3.31 9.50
CA HIS A 110 -9.21 -2.65 10.39
C HIS A 110 -10.38 -2.09 9.60
N VAL A 111 -11.58 -2.64 9.84
CA VAL A 111 -12.81 -2.19 9.19
C VAL A 111 -13.40 -1.02 9.97
N MET A 112 -13.40 0.16 9.35
CA MET A 112 -13.81 1.40 10.01
C MET A 112 -15.32 1.65 9.93
N ALA A 113 -15.94 1.21 8.85
CA ALA A 113 -17.35 1.45 8.58
C ALA A 113 -17.91 0.36 7.66
N VAL A 114 -19.14 -0.07 7.93
CA VAL A 114 -19.90 -0.99 7.06
C VAL A 114 -21.34 -0.52 6.99
N ARG A 115 -21.89 -0.59 5.79
CA ARG A 115 -23.26 -0.24 5.42
C ARG A 115 -23.84 -1.37 4.59
N ALA A 116 -25.07 -1.77 4.88
CA ALA A 116 -25.79 -2.79 4.13
C ALA A 116 -27.10 -2.22 3.60
N VAL A 117 -27.44 -2.60 2.36
CA VAL A 117 -28.77 -2.42 1.79
C VAL A 117 -29.58 -3.66 2.17
N VAL A 118 -30.73 -3.47 2.81
CA VAL A 118 -31.53 -4.59 3.35
C VAL A 118 -32.47 -5.18 2.28
N GLU A 119 -32.81 -4.43 1.23
CA GLU A 119 -33.68 -4.80 0.10
C GLU A 119 -33.46 -3.82 -1.07
N ASP A 120 -33.82 -4.19 -2.32
CA ASP A 120 -33.57 -3.37 -3.53
C ASP A 120 -34.18 -1.94 -3.49
N ASP A 121 -35.16 -1.70 -2.61
CA ASP A 121 -35.81 -0.40 -2.38
C ASP A 121 -35.59 0.17 -0.96
N GLY A 122 -34.74 -0.50 -0.17
CA GLY A 122 -34.50 -0.17 1.24
C GLY A 122 -33.47 0.94 1.42
N SER A 123 -33.72 1.87 2.36
CA SER A 123 -32.71 2.84 2.78
C SER A 123 -31.50 2.11 3.39
N PRO A 124 -30.26 2.41 2.97
CA PRO A 124 -29.12 1.62 3.42
C PRO A 124 -28.75 1.96 4.87
N VAL A 125 -28.58 0.91 5.69
CA VAL A 125 -28.41 0.99 7.14
C VAL A 125 -26.95 0.81 7.54
N TRP A 126 -26.53 1.56 8.56
CA TRP A 126 -25.21 1.42 9.16
C TRP A 126 -25.17 0.21 10.09
N LEU A 127 -24.05 -0.49 10.03
CA LEU A 127 -23.80 -1.66 10.85
C LEU A 127 -22.74 -1.38 11.91
N ARG A 128 -22.87 -2.06 13.05
CA ARG A 128 -21.90 -2.07 14.15
C ARG A 128 -21.26 -3.46 14.28
N PRO A 129 -19.96 -3.54 14.59
CA PRO A 129 -19.27 -4.80 14.77
C PRO A 129 -19.75 -5.48 16.06
N ILE A 130 -20.00 -6.78 15.98
CA ILE A 130 -20.44 -7.59 17.11
C ILE A 130 -19.63 -8.87 17.21
N LYS A 131 -19.56 -9.42 18.41
CA LYS A 131 -18.94 -10.71 18.68
C LYS A 131 -19.85 -11.55 19.54
N PHE A 132 -20.04 -12.80 19.11
CA PHE A 132 -20.73 -13.82 19.88
C PHE A 132 -19.70 -14.53 20.76
N THR A 133 -19.84 -14.38 22.07
CA THR A 133 -19.00 -15.07 23.03
C THR A 133 -19.83 -16.15 23.71
N PRO A 134 -19.53 -17.45 23.53
CA PRO A 134 -20.23 -18.51 24.23
C PRO A 134 -19.90 -18.43 25.72
N LEU A 135 -20.94 -18.46 26.55
CA LEU A 135 -20.86 -18.37 28.01
C LEU A 135 -21.70 -19.53 28.59
N GLY A 136 -21.09 -20.71 28.58
CA GLY A 136 -21.79 -21.97 28.88
C GLY A 136 -22.83 -22.29 27.82
N THR A 137 -24.10 -22.40 28.22
CA THR A 137 -25.24 -22.63 27.33
C THR A 137 -25.81 -21.35 26.72
N GLN A 138 -25.39 -20.17 27.20
CA GLN A 138 -25.85 -18.88 26.70
C GLN A 138 -24.83 -18.29 25.74
N THR A 139 -25.28 -17.45 24.81
CA THR A 139 -24.39 -16.70 23.91
C THR A 139 -24.52 -15.23 24.20
N LEU A 140 -23.42 -14.59 24.61
CA LEU A 140 -23.36 -13.16 24.88
C LEU A 140 -23.00 -12.43 23.58
N VAL A 141 -23.78 -11.41 23.22
CA VAL A 141 -23.45 -10.51 22.10
C VAL A 141 -22.87 -9.23 22.64
N THR A 142 -21.60 -8.99 22.34
CA THR A 142 -20.88 -7.76 22.71
C THR A 142 -20.51 -6.95 21.48
N GLY A 143 -20.22 -5.66 21.68
CA GLY A 143 -19.54 -4.88 20.64
C GLY A 143 -18.12 -5.42 20.43
N ASP A 144 -17.68 -5.47 19.19
CA ASP A 144 -16.35 -5.97 18.83
C ASP A 144 -15.45 -4.88 18.25
N ARG A 145 -14.15 -5.16 18.16
CA ARG A 145 -13.20 -4.40 17.35
C ARG A 145 -12.92 -5.20 16.08
N PRO A 146 -13.38 -4.74 14.90
CA PRO A 146 -13.22 -5.47 13.65
C PRO A 146 -11.79 -5.27 13.11
N VAL A 147 -10.81 -5.83 13.83
CA VAL A 147 -9.39 -5.77 13.54
C VAL A 147 -8.83 -7.19 13.43
N ALA A 148 -8.30 -7.54 12.26
CA ALA A 148 -7.48 -8.73 12.08
C ALA A 148 -5.99 -8.32 12.04
N PRO A 149 -5.16 -8.82 12.97
CA PRO A 149 -3.75 -8.44 13.03
C PRO A 149 -2.97 -8.94 11.81
N GLN A 150 -3.36 -10.09 11.24
CA GLN A 150 -2.74 -10.68 10.07
C GLN A 150 -3.77 -11.51 9.30
N VAL A 151 -3.80 -11.34 7.97
CA VAL A 151 -4.48 -12.23 7.03
C VAL A 151 -3.42 -12.87 6.16
N LYS A 152 -3.19 -14.17 6.35
CA LYS A 152 -2.20 -14.94 5.58
C LYS A 152 -2.56 -14.97 4.10
N ALA A 153 -1.58 -15.25 3.25
CA ALA A 153 -1.81 -15.51 1.83
C ALA A 153 -2.82 -16.65 1.65
N GLY A 154 -3.85 -16.43 0.84
CA GLY A 154 -4.95 -17.36 0.59
C GLY A 154 -5.91 -17.57 1.76
N ALA A 155 -5.78 -16.82 2.85
CA ALA A 155 -6.67 -16.94 4.01
C ALA A 155 -7.84 -15.94 3.93
N THR A 156 -8.90 -16.28 4.65
CA THR A 156 -10.09 -15.44 4.81
C THR A 156 -10.28 -15.12 6.29
N GLU A 157 -10.52 -13.86 6.60
CA GLU A 157 -10.93 -13.41 7.92
C GLU A 157 -12.40 -12.98 7.90
N GLU A 158 -13.07 -13.24 9.02
CA GLU A 158 -14.52 -13.06 9.16
C GLU A 158 -14.82 -12.02 10.23
N PHE A 159 -15.67 -11.04 9.89
CA PHE A 159 -16.17 -10.04 10.82
C PHE A 159 -17.68 -10.07 10.87
N GLN A 160 -18.26 -10.08 12.06
CA GLN A 160 -19.70 -10.08 12.23
C GLN A 160 -20.24 -8.70 12.57
N TRP A 161 -21.41 -8.41 12.00
CA TRP A 161 -22.03 -7.10 12.04
C TRP A 161 -23.53 -7.24 12.34
N ALA A 162 -24.08 -6.25 13.03
CA ALA A 162 -25.52 -6.08 13.22
C ALA A 162 -25.93 -4.64 12.95
N MET A 163 -27.22 -4.43 12.72
CA MET A 163 -27.76 -3.09 12.55
C MET A 163 -27.42 -2.21 13.76
N ASP A 164 -26.88 -1.03 13.49
CA ASP A 164 -26.65 -0.04 14.53
C ASP A 164 -27.99 0.53 15.01
N ALA A 165 -28.16 0.69 16.32
CA ALA A 165 -29.37 1.32 16.85
C ALA A 165 -29.34 2.84 16.62
N ASP A 166 -28.14 3.41 16.52
CA ASP A 166 -27.89 4.84 16.40
C ASP A 166 -27.44 5.18 14.96
N GLN A 167 -28.42 5.25 14.05
CA GLN A 167 -28.17 5.51 12.63
C GLN A 167 -27.69 6.94 12.36
N THR A 168 -27.98 7.90 13.25
CA THR A 168 -27.62 9.32 13.08
C THR A 168 -26.15 9.60 13.41
N ARG A 169 -25.50 8.76 14.23
CA ARG A 169 -24.06 8.83 14.52
C ARG A 169 -23.17 8.85 13.28
N HIS A 170 -23.63 8.22 12.21
CA HIS A 170 -22.86 8.04 10.97
C HIS A 170 -23.26 9.02 9.87
N SER A 171 -24.06 10.04 10.18
CA SER A 171 -24.57 11.04 9.21
C SER A 171 -23.49 11.75 8.39
N ASN A 172 -22.29 11.92 8.97
CA ASN A 172 -21.16 12.57 8.31
C ASN A 172 -20.28 11.62 7.47
N ARG A 173 -20.61 10.32 7.40
CA ARG A 173 -19.82 9.33 6.64
C ARG A 173 -20.41 9.14 5.24
N SER A 174 -19.57 9.24 4.21
CA SER A 174 -19.94 9.08 2.79
C SER A 174 -19.65 7.68 2.23
N VAL A 175 -19.56 6.65 3.09
CA VAL A 175 -19.19 5.29 2.67
C VAL A 175 -20.36 4.62 1.95
N VAL A 176 -20.09 4.05 0.77
CA VAL A 176 -21.08 3.33 -0.04
C VAL A 176 -21.46 2.00 0.61
N ARG A 177 -20.47 1.11 0.82
CA ARG A 177 -20.68 -0.21 1.42
C ARG A 177 -19.75 -0.52 2.58
N TYR A 178 -18.45 -0.34 2.42
CA TYR A 178 -17.50 -0.51 3.51
C TYR A 178 -16.28 0.36 3.32
N GLN A 179 -15.58 0.59 4.42
CA GLN A 179 -14.30 1.27 4.45
C GLN A 179 -13.40 0.55 5.43
N MET A 180 -12.23 0.13 4.97
CA MET A 180 -11.22 -0.53 5.78
C MET A 180 -9.84 0.05 5.52
N THR A 181 -8.98 -0.06 6.53
CA THR A 181 -7.57 0.23 6.39
C THR A 181 -6.78 -1.07 6.49
N VAL A 182 -5.76 -1.22 5.65
CA VAL A 182 -4.93 -2.43 5.59
C VAL A 182 -3.45 -2.04 5.53
N MET A 183 -2.60 -2.78 6.22
CA MET A 183 -1.16 -2.67 6.12
C MET A 183 -0.61 -3.75 5.17
N ASP A 184 0.11 -3.32 4.14
CA ASP A 184 0.78 -4.24 3.22
C ASP A 184 1.98 -4.95 3.87
N ALA A 185 2.57 -5.93 3.18
CA ALA A 185 3.69 -6.69 3.70
C ALA A 185 4.95 -5.85 3.97
N LYS A 186 5.06 -4.65 3.37
CA LYS A 186 6.17 -3.72 3.60
C LYS A 186 5.83 -2.65 4.64
N GLY A 187 4.75 -2.83 5.41
CA GLY A 187 4.40 -1.99 6.54
C GLY A 187 3.73 -0.65 6.18
N ARG A 188 3.15 -0.53 4.99
CA ARG A 188 2.51 0.72 4.52
C ARG A 188 1.00 0.60 4.60
N MET A 189 0.37 1.69 5.02
CA MET A 189 -1.08 1.71 5.24
C MET A 189 -1.82 2.16 3.99
N TRP A 190 -2.91 1.45 3.69
CA TRP A 190 -3.82 1.69 2.58
C TRP A 190 -5.24 1.83 3.11
N LEU A 191 -6.02 2.70 2.49
CA LEU A 191 -7.45 2.85 2.69
C LEU A 191 -8.14 2.20 1.50
N VAL A 192 -9.02 1.24 1.79
CA VAL A 192 -9.84 0.55 0.80
C VAL A 192 -11.28 0.90 1.08
N SER A 193 -11.97 1.43 0.08
CA SER A 193 -13.38 1.81 0.19
C SER A 193 -14.13 1.21 -0.99
N ASP A 194 -15.00 0.24 -0.72
CA ASP A 194 -15.86 -0.42 -1.71
C ASP A 194 -15.15 -0.79 -3.04
N ASP A 195 -15.57 -0.21 -4.17
CA ASP A 195 -15.01 -0.39 -5.51
C ASP A 195 -13.96 0.67 -5.90
N TYR A 196 -13.60 1.58 -4.99
CA TYR A 196 -12.59 2.59 -5.27
C TYR A 196 -11.17 2.00 -5.23
N GLU A 197 -10.27 2.60 -6.01
CA GLU A 197 -8.86 2.19 -5.97
C GLU A 197 -8.28 2.38 -4.56
N PRO A 198 -7.47 1.44 -4.06
CA PRO A 198 -6.81 1.58 -2.76
C PRO A 198 -5.95 2.85 -2.69
N GLU A 199 -6.23 3.69 -1.71
CA GLU A 199 -5.52 4.95 -1.50
C GLU A 199 -4.45 4.79 -0.43
N LYS A 200 -3.25 5.29 -0.72
CA LYS A 200 -2.17 5.26 0.27
C LYS A 200 -2.42 6.32 1.34
N VAL A 201 -2.54 5.88 2.59
CA VAL A 201 -2.74 6.79 3.73
C VAL A 201 -1.54 6.80 4.67
N LYS A 202 -1.41 7.87 5.44
CA LYS A 202 -0.39 7.92 6.50
C LYS A 202 -0.80 6.93 7.58
N ARG A 203 0.18 6.18 8.10
CA ARG A 203 -0.03 5.37 9.29
C ARG A 203 -0.53 6.30 10.41
N PRO A 204 -1.64 5.97 11.09
CA PRO A 204 -2.09 6.79 12.21
C PRO A 204 -0.97 6.84 13.25
N VAL A 205 -0.43 8.03 13.46
CA VAL A 205 0.52 8.28 14.53
C VAL A 205 -0.29 8.17 15.82
N ARG A 206 -0.03 7.13 16.60
CA ARG A 206 -0.63 7.00 17.94
C ARG A 206 -0.34 8.33 18.66
N PRO A 207 -1.35 9.11 19.09
CA PRO A 207 -1.05 10.30 19.86
C PRO A 207 -0.18 9.87 21.04
N PRO A 208 0.91 10.60 21.36
CA PRO A 208 1.74 10.29 22.51
C PRO A 208 0.79 10.17 23.70
N HIS A 209 0.88 9.04 24.39
CA HIS A 209 0.04 8.67 25.52
C HIS A 209 -0.41 9.92 26.28
N ARG A 210 -1.71 10.24 26.20
CA ARG A 210 -2.34 11.03 27.25
C ARG A 210 -2.20 10.15 28.48
N GLN A 211 -1.11 10.37 29.23
CA GLN A 211 -0.89 9.77 30.53
C GLN A 211 -2.19 10.01 31.28
N LEU A 212 -2.91 8.92 31.56
CA LEU A 212 -3.97 8.94 32.53
C LEU A 212 -3.26 9.32 33.84
N ARG A 213 -3.32 10.60 34.19
CA ARG A 213 -3.03 11.05 35.54
C ARG A 213 -4.11 10.39 36.40
N THR A 214 -3.71 9.31 37.04
CA THR A 214 -4.26 8.87 38.33
C THR A 214 -4.25 10.01 39.32
#